data_AF-A0A2E0TSI5-F1
#
_entry.id   AF-A0A2E0TSI5-F1
#
_cell.length_a   1.000
_cell.length_b   1.000
_cell.length_c   1.000
_cell.angle_alpha   90.00
_cell.angle_beta   90.00
_cell.angle_gamma   90.00
#
_symmetry.space_group_name_H-M   'P 1'
#
loop_
_entity.id
_entity.type
_entity.pdbx_description
1 polymer ?
#
loop_
_entity_poly.entity_id
_entity_poly.type
_entity_poly.pdbx_seq_one_letter_code
_entity_poly.pdbx_strand_id
1 'polypeptide(L)'
;MAGPADEAPDPAPDGDPDTPTPAPSRLTGTEGATPPDEELDEALEAAWARAEAEWDDDDAHRKFIALCASFGRLDAAGGRYRAVRESDPERAEVAKKQIDRIVAHAMATLQVTRTEPSERPRRSLLFAALVLMIGLLSIALWVWLDAQR
;
A
#
# COMPACT_ATOMS: atom_id res chain seq x y z
N MET A 1 56.61 -56.24 27.53
CA MET A 1 57.47 -55.88 26.40
C MET A 1 56.86 -56.46 25.13
N ALA A 2 56.21 -55.62 24.33
CA ALA A 2 55.95 -55.79 22.89
C ALA A 2 55.50 -54.41 22.38
N GLY A 3 56.26 -53.86 21.43
CA GLY A 3 55.98 -52.59 20.76
C GLY A 3 54.99 -52.75 19.59
N PRO A 4 54.66 -51.63 18.91
CA PRO A 4 53.41 -51.40 18.20
C PRO A 4 53.53 -51.52 16.67
N ALA A 5 52.39 -51.76 16.02
CA ALA A 5 51.99 -51.48 14.64
C ALA A 5 50.72 -52.32 14.45
N ASP A 6 49.55 -51.82 14.13
CA ASP A 6 49.17 -51.16 12.88
C ASP A 6 47.63 -51.12 12.97
N GLU A 7 46.97 -49.96 12.91
CA GLU A 7 45.55 -49.87 12.47
C GLU A 7 45.14 -48.39 12.35
N ALA A 8 45.22 -47.93 11.09
CA ALA A 8 44.40 -46.94 10.37
C ALA A 8 43.99 -45.56 10.97
N PRO A 9 44.09 -44.49 10.15
CA PRO A 9 43.79 -43.10 10.52
C PRO A 9 42.31 -42.70 10.41
N ASP A 10 41.95 -41.79 11.32
CA ASP A 10 41.02 -40.64 11.26
C ASP A 10 39.84 -40.65 10.24
N PRO A 11 38.58 -40.57 10.69
CA PRO A 11 37.45 -40.34 9.79
C PRO A 11 37.45 -38.88 9.30
N ALA A 12 37.77 -38.70 8.03
CA ALA A 12 37.49 -37.45 7.33
C ALA A 12 35.97 -37.18 7.29
N PRO A 13 35.53 -35.91 7.39
CA PRO A 13 34.13 -35.54 7.28
C PRO A 13 33.67 -35.64 5.82
N ASP A 14 32.93 -36.68 5.48
CA ASP A 14 32.25 -36.79 4.19
C ASP A 14 31.12 -35.74 4.12
N GLY A 15 31.26 -34.89 3.12
CA GLY A 15 30.45 -33.71 2.87
C GLY A 15 29.01 -33.99 2.47
N ASP A 16 28.22 -32.93 2.61
CA ASP A 16 26.80 -32.80 2.30
C ASP A 16 26.36 -33.50 0.99
N PRO A 17 25.22 -34.22 1.02
CA PRO A 17 24.57 -34.66 -0.20
C PRO A 17 23.94 -33.46 -0.92
N ASP A 18 24.36 -33.26 -2.18
CA ASP A 18 23.53 -32.66 -3.23
C ASP A 18 22.77 -31.37 -2.87
N THR A 19 23.49 -30.27 -2.65
CA THR A 19 22.93 -28.95 -2.93
C THR A 19 22.88 -28.76 -4.44
N PRO A 20 21.70 -28.68 -5.10
CA PRO A 20 21.65 -28.32 -6.50
C PRO A 20 22.21 -26.90 -6.68
N THR A 21 23.30 -26.84 -7.44
CA THR A 21 23.92 -25.61 -7.96
C THR A 21 22.86 -24.68 -8.56
N PRO A 22 22.70 -23.43 -8.10
CA PRO A 22 21.96 -22.44 -8.85
C PRO A 22 22.78 -22.04 -10.07
N ALA A 23 22.31 -22.44 -11.25
CA ALA A 23 22.84 -21.99 -12.53
C ALA A 23 22.78 -20.44 -12.62
N PRO A 24 23.80 -19.77 -13.17
CA PRO A 24 23.72 -18.35 -13.46
C PRO A 24 22.85 -18.11 -14.70
N SER A 25 21.53 -18.05 -14.53
CA SER A 25 20.61 -17.55 -15.55
C SER A 25 20.74 -16.03 -15.66
N ARG A 26 21.81 -15.57 -16.30
CA ARG A 26 21.81 -14.29 -17.01
C ARG A 26 21.17 -14.50 -18.38
N LEU A 27 20.47 -13.46 -18.85
CA LEU A 27 19.89 -13.27 -20.19
C LEU A 27 18.44 -13.74 -20.37
N THR A 28 17.51 -12.98 -19.79
CA THR A 28 16.38 -12.46 -20.59
C THR A 28 16.41 -10.93 -20.49
N GLY A 29 17.11 -10.32 -21.45
CA GLY A 29 16.77 -8.96 -21.83
C GLY A 29 15.41 -9.02 -22.49
N THR A 30 14.39 -8.51 -21.79
CA THR A 30 13.12 -8.14 -22.40
C THR A 30 13.15 -6.63 -22.61
N GLU A 31 13.93 -6.22 -23.61
CA GLU A 31 13.79 -4.93 -24.26
C GLU A 31 12.45 -4.95 -25.00
N GLY A 32 11.53 -4.02 -24.71
CA GLY A 32 10.32 -3.86 -25.55
C GLY A 32 8.98 -3.58 -24.88
N ALA A 33 8.92 -3.07 -23.65
CA ALA A 33 7.76 -2.32 -23.19
C ALA A 33 8.29 -1.11 -22.44
N THR A 34 8.22 0.09 -23.02
CA THR A 34 8.30 1.32 -22.20
C THR A 34 7.17 1.20 -21.18
N PRO A 35 7.46 0.89 -19.91
CA PRO A 35 6.46 0.33 -19.05
C PRO A 35 5.65 1.45 -18.40
N PRO A 36 4.37 1.22 -18.11
CA PRO A 36 3.58 2.08 -17.22
C PRO A 36 4.31 2.45 -15.92
N ASP A 37 5.26 1.61 -15.49
CA ASP A 37 6.03 1.80 -14.26
C ASP A 37 7.00 2.99 -14.31
N GLU A 38 7.56 3.37 -15.47
CA GLU A 38 8.47 4.53 -15.55
C GLU A 38 7.72 5.85 -15.38
N GLU A 39 6.56 6.01 -16.01
CA GLU A 39 5.71 7.20 -15.86
C GLU A 39 5.18 7.33 -14.41
N LEU A 40 4.89 6.20 -13.77
CA LEU A 40 4.48 6.17 -12.37
C LEU A 40 5.61 6.59 -11.43
N ASP A 41 6.81 6.08 -11.65
CA ASP A 41 7.99 6.46 -10.87
C ASP A 41 8.29 7.96 -11.06
N GLU A 42 8.18 8.51 -12.27
CA GLU A 42 8.33 9.96 -12.53
C GLU A 42 7.28 10.80 -11.78
N ALA A 43 6.01 10.38 -11.81
CA ALA A 43 4.94 11.06 -11.06
C ALA A 43 5.17 11.01 -9.53
N LEU A 44 5.71 9.90 -9.03
CA LEU A 44 6.04 9.72 -7.62
C LEU A 44 7.21 10.62 -7.20
N GLU A 45 8.25 10.71 -8.03
CA GLU A 45 9.40 11.58 -7.81
C GLU A 45 8.99 13.06 -7.87
N ALA A 46 8.14 13.46 -8.82
CA ALA A 46 7.62 14.82 -8.88
C ALA A 46 6.79 15.20 -7.63
N ALA A 47 5.96 14.28 -7.14
CA ALA A 47 5.19 14.46 -5.92
C ALA A 47 6.09 14.53 -4.66
N TRP A 48 7.17 13.75 -4.63
CA TRP A 48 8.17 13.79 -3.57
C TRP A 48 8.96 15.10 -3.56
N ALA A 49 9.47 15.53 -4.72
CA ALA A 49 10.18 16.81 -4.86
C ALA A 49 9.33 17.99 -4.39
N ARG A 50 8.02 17.94 -4.64
CA ARG A 50 7.08 18.94 -4.12
C ARG A 50 6.94 18.89 -2.60
N ALA A 51 6.84 17.69 -2.03
CA ALA A 51 6.80 17.51 -0.58
C ALA A 51 8.12 17.94 0.11
N GLU A 52 9.26 17.82 -0.58
CA GLU A 52 10.54 18.34 -0.09
C GLU A 52 10.65 19.87 -0.17
N ALA A 53 10.14 20.46 -1.24
CA ALA A 53 10.09 21.92 -1.42
C ALA A 53 9.13 22.58 -0.41
N GLU A 54 8.00 21.95 -0.15
CA GLU A 54 6.93 22.41 0.74
C GLU A 54 6.80 21.49 1.97
N TRP A 55 7.89 21.36 2.74
CA TRP A 55 7.98 20.41 3.87
C TRP A 55 7.01 20.70 5.04
N ASP A 56 6.65 21.96 5.25
CA ASP A 56 5.65 22.31 6.26
C ASP A 56 4.21 22.22 5.74
N ASP A 57 4.02 21.91 4.45
CA ASP A 57 2.70 21.77 3.84
C ASP A 57 2.16 20.33 3.99
N ASP A 58 1.26 20.18 4.96
CA ASP A 58 0.52 18.94 5.17
C ASP A 58 -0.29 18.48 3.94
N ASP A 59 -0.69 19.38 3.01
CA ASP A 59 -1.37 19.00 1.77
C ASP A 59 -0.42 18.37 0.74
N ALA A 60 0.82 18.86 0.61
CA ALA A 60 1.83 18.29 -0.28
C ALA A 60 2.16 16.84 0.14
N HIS A 61 2.41 16.62 1.43
CA HIS A 61 2.65 15.27 1.97
C HIS A 61 1.45 14.34 1.81
N ARG A 62 0.21 14.84 2.02
CA ARG A 62 -1.00 14.04 1.81
C ARG A 62 -1.16 13.58 0.37
N LYS A 63 -0.90 14.45 -0.61
CA LYS A 63 -0.97 14.11 -2.04
C LYS A 63 0.04 13.03 -2.40
N PHE A 64 1.29 13.14 -1.92
CA PHE A 64 2.31 12.12 -2.12
C PHE A 64 1.90 10.77 -1.50
N ILE A 65 1.46 10.76 -0.24
CA ILE A 65 1.03 9.53 0.44
C ILE A 65 -0.16 8.89 -0.27
N ALA A 66 -1.13 9.69 -0.72
CA ALA A 66 -2.30 9.19 -1.45
C ALA A 66 -1.89 8.56 -2.80
N LEU A 67 -0.94 9.16 -3.51
CA LEU A 67 -0.39 8.61 -4.76
C LEU A 67 0.34 7.28 -4.50
N CYS A 68 1.16 7.21 -3.45
CA CYS A 68 1.81 5.96 -3.04
C CYS A 68 0.77 4.90 -2.61
N ALA A 69 -0.31 5.29 -1.95
CA ALA A 69 -1.39 4.40 -1.56
C ALA A 69 -2.13 3.82 -2.79
N SER A 70 -2.42 4.64 -3.80
CA SER A 70 -3.13 4.19 -5.00
C SER A 70 -2.34 3.19 -5.83
N PHE A 71 -1.02 3.30 -5.83
CA PHE A 71 -0.13 2.39 -6.56
C PHE A 71 0.49 1.28 -5.68
N GLY A 72 0.14 1.21 -4.40
CA GLY A 72 0.66 0.19 -3.48
C GLY A 72 2.14 0.36 -3.08
N ARG A 73 2.74 1.54 -3.31
CA ARG A 73 4.15 1.86 -3.05
C ARG A 73 4.35 2.60 -1.70
N LEU A 74 3.57 2.22 -0.68
CA LEU A 74 3.63 2.84 0.66
C LEU A 74 4.93 2.50 1.41
N ASP A 75 5.55 1.37 1.07
CA ASP A 75 6.86 0.95 1.53
C ASP A 75 7.96 1.94 1.11
N ALA A 76 7.98 2.33 -0.17
CA ALA A 76 8.92 3.31 -0.71
C ALA A 76 8.72 4.70 -0.06
N ALA A 77 7.47 5.11 0.16
CA ALA A 77 7.15 6.35 0.88
C ALA A 77 7.69 6.32 2.33
N GLY A 78 7.44 5.22 3.05
CA GLY A 78 7.92 5.05 4.43
C GLY A 78 9.44 5.07 4.53
N GLY A 79 10.15 4.47 3.55
CA GLY A 79 11.60 4.51 3.46
C GLY A 79 12.14 5.94 3.34
N ARG A 80 11.56 6.75 2.44
CA ARG A 80 11.95 8.16 2.25
C ARG A 80 11.79 8.99 3.52
N TYR A 81 10.63 8.92 4.19
CA TYR A 81 10.43 9.67 5.45
C TYR A 81 11.32 9.20 6.60
N ARG A 82 11.64 7.89 6.69
CA ARG A 82 12.61 7.40 7.69
C ARG A 82 14.00 7.96 7.43
N ALA A 83 14.44 8.01 6.17
CA ALA A 83 15.71 8.62 5.79
C ALA A 83 15.76 10.10 6.19
N VAL A 84 14.70 10.88 5.90
CA VAL A 84 14.66 12.31 6.30
C VAL A 84 14.71 12.48 7.82
N ARG A 85 13.98 11.64 8.57
CA ARG A 85 14.00 11.67 10.04
C ARG A 85 15.39 11.40 10.63
N GLU A 86 16.18 10.54 9.97
CA GLU A 86 17.52 10.17 10.42
C GLU A 86 18.59 11.18 9.97
N SER A 87 18.39 11.82 8.80
CA SER A 87 19.31 12.82 8.27
C SER A 87 19.11 14.21 8.86
N ASP A 88 17.87 14.59 9.20
CA ASP A 88 17.51 15.94 9.61
C ASP A 88 16.63 15.94 10.88
N PRO A 89 17.22 16.23 12.06
CA PRO A 89 16.50 16.28 13.33
C PRO A 89 15.43 17.38 13.40
N GLU A 90 15.57 18.49 12.67
CA GLU A 90 14.58 19.57 12.67
C GLU A 90 13.30 19.14 11.95
N ARG A 91 13.46 18.34 10.90
CA ARG A 91 12.37 17.78 10.10
C ARG A 91 11.82 16.45 10.64
N ALA A 92 12.47 15.89 11.66
CA ALA A 92 12.18 14.56 12.20
C ALA A 92 10.75 14.42 12.76
N GLU A 93 10.23 15.45 13.43
CA GLU A 93 8.87 15.44 13.99
C GLU A 93 7.79 15.41 12.89
N VAL A 94 7.98 16.20 11.82
CA VAL A 94 7.09 16.18 10.66
C VAL A 94 7.17 14.83 9.94
N ALA A 95 8.38 14.31 9.72
CA ALA A 95 8.58 12.99 9.12
C ALA A 95 7.88 11.89 9.93
N LYS A 96 7.99 11.93 11.26
CA LYS A 96 7.31 10.98 12.15
C LYS A 96 5.78 11.02 11.99
N LYS A 97 5.20 12.23 11.97
CA LYS A 97 3.76 12.42 11.72
C LYS A 97 3.31 11.84 10.37
N GLN A 98 4.12 12.01 9.32
CA GLN A 98 3.82 11.43 8.00
C GLN A 98 3.98 9.90 7.99
N ILE A 99 4.97 9.34 8.69
CA ILE A 99 5.13 7.89 8.87
C ILE A 99 3.89 7.30 9.57
N ASP A 100 3.42 7.92 10.64
CA ASP A 100 2.23 7.45 11.35
C ASP A 100 0.99 7.49 10.45
N ARG A 101 0.87 8.51 9.59
CA ARG A 101 -0.20 8.62 8.59
C ARG A 101 -0.11 7.51 7.53
N ILE A 102 1.10 7.17 7.05
CA ILE A 102 1.32 6.05 6.12
C ILE A 102 0.89 4.73 6.76
N VAL A 103 1.27 4.50 8.02
CA VAL A 103 0.88 3.29 8.78
C VAL A 103 -0.64 3.23 8.96
N ALA A 104 -1.29 4.35 9.30
CA ALA A 104 -2.73 4.41 9.40
C ALA A 104 -3.41 4.07 8.07
N HIS A 105 -2.90 4.57 6.94
CA HIS A 105 -3.39 4.22 5.61
C HIS A 105 -3.22 2.73 5.30
N ALA A 106 -2.05 2.14 5.58
CA ALA A 106 -1.81 0.73 5.37
C ALA A 106 -2.75 -0.15 6.21
N MET A 107 -2.98 0.23 7.47
CA MET A 107 -3.92 -0.45 8.37
C MET A 107 -5.36 -0.33 7.88
N ALA A 108 -5.77 0.84 7.40
CA ALA A 108 -7.09 1.04 6.81
C ALA A 108 -7.28 0.14 5.57
N THR A 109 -6.29 0.06 4.67
CA THR A 109 -6.33 -0.84 3.52
C THR A 109 -6.42 -2.30 3.96
N LEU A 110 -5.62 -2.74 4.94
CA LEU A 110 -5.70 -4.10 5.49
C LEU A 110 -7.07 -4.41 6.09
N GLN A 111 -7.69 -3.45 6.77
CA GLN A 111 -9.05 -3.60 7.29
C GLN A 111 -10.07 -3.71 6.15
N VAL A 112 -9.93 -2.92 5.08
CA VAL A 112 -10.79 -3.02 3.88
C VAL A 112 -10.63 -4.38 3.21
N THR A 113 -9.41 -4.88 3.03
CA THR A 113 -9.17 -6.20 2.42
C THR A 113 -9.64 -7.36 3.32
N ARG A 114 -9.53 -7.22 4.65
CA ARG A 114 -10.10 -8.17 5.62
C ARG A 114 -11.63 -8.11 5.66
N THR A 115 -12.23 -7.01 5.20
CA THR A 115 -13.67 -6.77 5.22
C THR A 115 -14.19 -6.69 3.78
N GLU A 116 -14.21 -7.83 3.07
CA GLU A 116 -15.06 -7.98 1.87
C GLU A 116 -16.53 -7.62 2.19
N PRO A 117 -17.27 -7.18 1.17
CA PRO A 117 -17.81 -5.83 1.10
C PRO A 117 -18.72 -5.51 2.30
N SER A 118 -18.60 -4.29 2.83
CA SER A 118 -19.62 -3.75 3.73
C SER A 118 -20.98 -3.78 3.03
N GLU A 119 -21.76 -4.83 3.30
CA GLU A 119 -23.20 -4.86 3.08
C GLU A 119 -23.82 -3.75 3.94
N ARG A 120 -23.90 -2.54 3.39
CA ARG A 120 -24.91 -1.53 3.73
C ARG A 120 -24.91 -0.47 2.63
N PRO A 121 -25.87 -0.59 1.70
CA PRO A 121 -26.82 0.52 1.65
C PRO A 121 -28.28 0.08 1.56
N ARG A 122 -28.63 -1.21 1.78
CA ARG A 122 -30.04 -1.68 1.68
C ARG A 122 -31.02 -0.87 2.54
N ARG A 123 -30.64 -0.49 3.76
CA ARG A 123 -31.50 0.32 4.64
C ARG A 123 -31.61 1.79 4.18
N SER A 124 -30.53 2.35 3.64
CA SER A 124 -30.55 3.73 3.11
C SER A 124 -31.34 3.82 1.81
N LEU A 125 -31.23 2.81 0.93
CA LEU A 125 -32.03 2.69 -0.29
C LEU A 125 -33.51 2.49 0.04
N LEU A 126 -33.84 1.66 1.04
CA LEU A 126 -35.21 1.50 1.51
C LEU A 126 -35.78 2.81 2.07
N PHE A 127 -35.00 3.56 2.85
CA PHE A 127 -35.42 4.88 3.34
C PHE A 127 -35.61 5.89 2.21
N ALA A 128 -34.67 5.96 1.27
CA ALA A 128 -34.76 6.84 0.11
C ALA A 128 -35.98 6.50 -0.77
N ALA A 129 -36.23 5.21 -1.01
CA ALA A 129 -37.40 4.73 -1.75
C ALA A 129 -38.71 5.05 -1.02
N LEU A 130 -38.75 4.88 0.31
CA LEU A 130 -39.91 5.21 1.13
C LEU A 130 -40.23 6.71 1.08
N VAL A 131 -39.21 7.57 1.24
CA VAL A 131 -39.36 9.03 1.17
C VAL A 131 -39.84 9.47 -0.21
N LEU A 132 -39.27 8.89 -1.27
CA LEU A 132 -39.70 9.16 -2.64
C LEU A 132 -41.17 8.76 -2.86
N MET A 133 -41.58 7.58 -2.39
CA MET A 133 -42.96 7.11 -2.51
C MET A 133 -43.94 8.02 -1.77
N ILE A 134 -43.61 8.40 -0.52
CA ILE A 134 -44.43 9.32 0.26
C ILE A 134 -44.51 10.68 -0.44
N GLY A 135 -43.40 11.21 -0.93
CA GLY A 135 -43.37 12.47 -1.68
C GLY A 135 -44.29 12.46 -2.91
N LEU A 136 -44.24 11.39 -3.72
CA LEU A 136 -45.11 11.23 -4.88
C LEU A 136 -46.59 11.14 -4.49
N LEU A 137 -46.92 10.40 -3.42
CA LEU A 137 -48.29 10.29 -2.92
C LEU A 137 -48.81 11.63 -2.38
N SER A 138 -47.98 12.37 -1.64
CA SER A 138 -48.32 13.70 -1.14
C SER A 138 -48.57 14.69 -2.29
N ILE A 139 -47.75 14.67 -3.34
CA ILE A 139 -47.95 15.52 -4.54
C ILE A 139 -49.24 15.12 -5.26
N ALA A 140 -49.47 13.83 -5.49
CA ALA A 140 -50.66 13.35 -6.17
C ALA A 140 -51.95 13.70 -5.40
N LEU A 141 -51.93 13.56 -4.06
CA LEU A 141 -53.05 13.92 -3.21
C LEU A 141 -53.32 15.44 -3.23
N TRP A 142 -52.26 16.25 -3.25
CA TRP A 142 -52.37 17.69 -3.33
C TRP A 142 -53.01 18.14 -4.65
N VAL A 143 -52.57 17.58 -5.78
CA VAL A 143 -53.16 17.84 -7.12
C VAL A 143 -54.62 17.40 -7.18
N TRP A 144 -54.97 16.25 -6.60
CA TRP A 144 -56.35 15.77 -6.59
C TRP A 144 -57.28 16.67 -5.77
N LEU A 145 -56.81 17.18 -4.62
CA LEU A 145 -57.57 18.14 -3.81
C LEU A 145 -57.75 19.50 -4.50
N ASP A 146 -56.70 19.98 -5.17
CA ASP A 146 -56.77 21.21 -5.96
C ASP A 146 -57.79 21.08 -7.11
N ALA A 147 -57.81 19.94 -7.80
CA ALA A 147 -58.76 19.66 -8.87
C ALA A 147 -60.23 19.51 -8.41
N GLN A 148 -60.49 19.36 -7.10
CA GLN A 148 -61.85 19.27 -6.54
C GLN A 148 -62.38 20.60 -5.97
N ARG A 149 -61.55 21.65 -5.92
CA ARG A 149 -61.98 23.01 -5.54
C ARG A 149 -62.44 23.81 -6.74
#